data_AF-A0A380MLA8-F1
#
_entry.id   AF-A0A380MLA8-F1
#
_cell.length_a   1.000
_cell.length_b   1.000
_cell.length_c   1.000
_cell.angle_alpha   90.00
_cell.angle_beta   90.00
_cell.angle_gamma   90.00
#
_symmetry.space_group_name_H-M   'P 1'
#
loop_
_entity.id
_entity.type
_entity.pdbx_description
1 polymer ?
#
loop_
_entity_poly.entity_id
_entity_poly.type
_entity_poly.pdbx_seq_one_letter_code
_entity_poly.pdbx_strand_id
1 'polypeptide(L)'
;MEGYCTEQYIRAIEESIERFGSYVVIAPGVAIPHARVEKGSLKTGASIVTLETPRRFGSKDNDPVDIVIAFSAIDKNSHLKMLQKIALLIDNATALKAIRAAQSNEALLTAIQSAI
;
A
#
# COMPACT_ATOMS: atom_id res chain seq x y z
N MET A 1 1.55 -5.52 9.83
CA MET A 1 0.51 -4.64 10.41
C MET A 1 0.00 -5.10 11.76
N GLU A 2 0.38 -6.29 12.24
CA GLU A 2 0.00 -6.77 13.57
C GLU A 2 0.42 -5.80 14.68
N GLY A 3 -0.54 -5.34 15.50
CA GLY A 3 -0.32 -4.35 16.55
C GLY A 3 -0.10 -2.91 16.08
N TYR A 4 -0.27 -2.61 14.78
CA TYR A 4 -0.19 -1.24 14.23
C TYR A 4 -1.56 -0.59 14.03
N CYS A 5 -2.60 -1.41 13.90
CA CYS A 5 -3.98 -0.98 13.77
C CYS A 5 -4.92 -2.01 14.42
N THR A 6 -6.14 -1.59 14.71
CA THR A 6 -7.21 -2.44 15.24
C THR A 6 -7.94 -3.19 14.11
N GLU A 7 -8.76 -4.20 14.45
CA GLU A 7 -9.66 -4.83 13.48
C GLU A 7 -10.66 -3.84 12.85
N GLN A 8 -11.08 -2.82 13.61
CA GLN A 8 -11.95 -1.76 13.10
C GLN A 8 -11.31 -1.00 11.94
N TYR A 9 -9.97 -0.86 11.95
CA TYR A 9 -9.23 -0.22 10.88
C TYR A 9 -9.33 -1.04 9.60
N ILE A 10 -9.16 -2.36 9.71
CA ILE A 10 -9.27 -3.29 8.57
C ILE A 10 -10.68 -3.25 7.99
N ARG A 11 -11.72 -3.36 8.84
CA ARG A 11 -13.13 -3.26 8.40
C ARG A 11 -13.43 -1.93 7.71
N ALA A 12 -12.88 -0.82 8.21
CA ALA A 12 -13.07 0.48 7.57
C ALA A 12 -12.45 0.56 6.16
N ILE A 13 -11.36 -0.17 5.90
CA ILE A 13 -10.79 -0.31 4.54
C ILE A 13 -11.75 -1.12 3.66
N GLU A 14 -12.22 -2.27 4.15
CA GLU A 14 -13.16 -3.14 3.42
C GLU A 14 -14.46 -2.39 3.06
N GLU A 15 -15.10 -1.74 4.03
CA GLU A 15 -16.30 -0.92 3.82
C GLU A 15 -16.07 0.20 2.78
N SER A 16 -14.88 0.80 2.79
CA SER A 16 -14.54 1.85 1.81
C SER A 16 -14.36 1.26 0.40
N ILE A 17 -13.76 0.08 0.29
CA ILE A 17 -13.60 -0.61 -1.01
C ILE A 17 -14.96 -1.06 -1.54
N GLU A 18 -15.84 -1.60 -0.69
CA GLU A 18 -17.21 -1.96 -1.09
C GLU A 18 -18.01 -0.74 -1.57
N ARG A 19 -17.83 0.41 -0.89
CA ARG A 19 -18.58 1.63 -1.19
C ARG A 19 -18.05 2.42 -2.38
N PHE A 20 -16.74 2.51 -2.53
CA PHE A 20 -16.07 3.39 -3.51
C PHE A 20 -15.31 2.62 -4.60
N GLY A 21 -15.33 1.30 -4.55
CA GLY A 21 -14.70 0.43 -5.54
C GLY A 21 -13.16 0.54 -5.54
N SER A 22 -12.59 0.61 -6.74
CA SER A 22 -11.13 0.55 -6.97
C SER A 22 -10.38 1.85 -6.61
N TYR A 23 -10.91 2.70 -5.72
CA TYR A 23 -10.27 3.98 -5.34
C TYR A 23 -8.88 3.82 -4.74
N VAL A 24 -8.59 2.63 -4.18
CA VAL A 24 -7.28 2.28 -3.61
C VAL A 24 -6.22 2.04 -4.69
N VAL A 25 -6.60 1.86 -5.96
CA VAL A 25 -5.67 1.62 -7.07
C VAL A 25 -5.23 2.95 -7.68
N ILE A 26 -4.04 3.41 -7.30
CA ILE A 26 -3.58 4.78 -7.58
C ILE A 26 -2.60 4.91 -8.74
N ALA A 27 -1.95 3.82 -9.15
CA ALA A 27 -0.96 3.79 -10.22
C ALA A 27 -0.94 2.41 -10.90
N PRO A 28 -0.37 2.27 -12.12
CA PRO A 28 -0.33 1.00 -12.83
C PRO A 28 0.27 -0.14 -11.99
N GLY A 29 -0.58 -1.12 -11.66
CA GLY A 29 -0.23 -2.28 -10.85
C GLY A 29 -0.18 -2.05 -9.33
N VAL A 30 -0.44 -0.83 -8.83
CA VAL A 30 -0.23 -0.49 -7.41
C VAL A 30 -1.53 -0.08 -6.73
N ALA A 31 -1.86 -0.78 -5.64
CA ALA A 31 -2.93 -0.42 -4.72
C ALA A 31 -2.37 0.02 -3.35
N ILE A 32 -3.00 1.03 -2.74
CA ILE A 32 -2.61 1.57 -1.43
C ILE A 32 -3.76 1.55 -0.40
N PRO A 33 -4.28 0.37 -0.01
CA PRO A 33 -5.39 0.30 0.94
C PRO A 33 -5.03 0.89 2.30
N HIS A 34 -5.77 1.90 2.74
CA HIS A 34 -5.62 2.54 4.04
C HIS A 34 -6.94 3.18 4.50
N ALA A 35 -7.10 3.36 5.80
CA ALA A 35 -8.22 4.06 6.41
C ALA A 35 -7.75 5.30 7.18
N ARG A 36 -8.71 6.14 7.58
CA ARG A 36 -8.40 7.33 8.39
C ARG A 36 -7.92 6.95 9.79
N VAL A 37 -7.09 7.80 10.39
CA VAL A 37 -6.45 7.58 11.70
C VAL A 37 -7.48 7.23 12.79
N GLU A 38 -8.59 7.95 12.81
CA GLU A 38 -9.69 7.78 13.79
C GLU A 38 -10.42 6.43 13.69
N LYS A 39 -10.15 5.62 12.66
CA LYS A 39 -10.72 4.27 12.51
C LYS A 39 -9.92 3.18 13.23
N GLY A 40 -8.98 3.58 14.10
CA GLY A 40 -8.24 2.66 14.95
C GLY A 40 -6.82 2.38 14.48
N SER A 41 -6.13 3.43 14.00
CA SER A 41 -4.68 3.44 13.87
C SER A 41 -4.01 3.52 15.25
N LEU A 42 -2.97 2.72 15.48
CA LEU A 42 -2.25 2.65 16.77
C LEU A 42 -0.78 3.06 16.63
N LYS A 43 -0.15 2.73 15.49
CA LYS A 43 1.26 3.03 15.18
C LYS A 43 1.43 3.41 13.72
N THR A 44 2.48 4.17 13.43
CA THR A 44 2.87 4.51 12.06
C THR A 44 3.72 3.38 11.48
N GLY A 45 3.30 2.82 10.35
CA GLY A 45 4.02 1.75 9.68
C GLY A 45 3.33 1.35 8.38
N ALA A 46 4.03 0.55 7.58
CA ALA A 46 3.50 0.04 6.32
C ALA A 46 3.79 -1.46 6.20
N SER A 47 2.98 -2.13 5.38
CA SER A 47 3.24 -3.47 4.88
C SER A 47 3.09 -3.46 3.37
N ILE A 48 3.97 -4.19 2.70
CA ILE A 48 3.92 -4.39 1.27
C ILE A 48 3.74 -5.88 0.97
N VAL A 49 2.92 -6.17 -0.04
CA VAL A 49 2.76 -7.52 -0.57
C VAL A 49 2.87 -7.42 -2.09
N THR A 50 3.65 -8.33 -2.68
CA THR A 50 3.68 -8.56 -4.12
C THR A 50 2.84 -9.80 -4.44
N LEU A 51 2.07 -9.74 -5.51
CA LEU A 51 1.21 -10.85 -5.95
C LEU A 51 1.91 -11.59 -7.09
N GLU A 52 2.11 -12.90 -6.93
CA GLU A 52 2.66 -13.75 -7.99
C GLU A 52 1.79 -13.71 -9.26
N THR A 53 0.46 -13.70 -9.08
CA THR A 53 -0.50 -13.52 -10.17
C THR A 53 -1.22 -12.18 -10.01
N PRO A 54 -1.01 -11.21 -10.93
CA PRO A 54 -1.71 -9.93 -10.88
C PRO A 54 -3.23 -10.10 -10.91
N ARG A 55 -3.95 -9.29 -10.14
CA ARG A 55 -5.41 -9.37 -9.98
C ARG A 55 -6.09 -8.09 -10.46
N ARG A 56 -7.26 -8.22 -11.09
CA ARG A 56 -8.09 -7.07 -11.48
C ARG A 56 -8.88 -6.58 -10.28
N PHE A 57 -8.71 -5.30 -9.94
CA PHE A 57 -9.41 -4.65 -8.84
C PHE A 57 -10.57 -3.78 -9.35
N GLY A 58 -10.76 -3.70 -10.67
CA GLY A 58 -11.80 -2.90 -11.33
C GLY A 58 -11.33 -1.51 -11.76
N SER A 59 -10.03 -1.23 -11.68
CA SER A 59 -9.49 0.04 -12.17
C SER A 59 -9.33 0.01 -13.68
N LYS A 60 -9.86 1.02 -14.38
CA LYS A 60 -9.82 1.09 -15.85
C LYS A 60 -8.39 1.22 -16.40
N ASP A 61 -7.58 2.05 -15.74
CA ASP A 61 -6.28 2.46 -16.29
C ASP A 61 -5.11 1.78 -15.57
N ASN A 62 -5.32 1.27 -14.36
CA ASN A 62 -4.24 0.80 -13.49
C ASN A 62 -4.24 -0.71 -13.22
N ASP A 63 -5.27 -1.44 -13.66
CA ASP A 63 -5.29 -2.90 -13.55
C ASP A 63 -4.37 -3.57 -14.58
N PRO A 64 -3.85 -4.78 -14.31
CA PRO A 64 -4.02 -5.55 -13.07
C PRO A 64 -3.04 -5.14 -11.96
N VAL A 65 -3.48 -5.25 -10.70
CA VAL A 65 -2.69 -4.98 -9.49
C VAL A 65 -1.75 -6.15 -9.18
N ASP A 66 -0.48 -5.84 -8.96
CA ASP A 66 0.57 -6.79 -8.55
C ASP A 66 1.33 -6.36 -7.29
N ILE A 67 1.14 -5.11 -6.85
CA ILE A 67 1.73 -4.56 -5.63
C ILE A 67 0.63 -3.96 -4.76
N VAL A 68 0.59 -4.33 -3.48
CA VAL A 68 -0.33 -3.78 -2.48
C VAL A 68 0.48 -3.21 -1.32
N ILE A 69 0.34 -1.90 -1.07
CA ILE A 69 1.04 -1.19 0.01
C ILE A 69 -0.01 -0.68 1.00
N ALA A 70 -0.24 -1.42 2.08
CA ALA A 70 -1.07 -0.96 3.19
C ALA A 70 -0.25 -0.14 4.17
N PHE A 71 -0.83 0.90 4.76
CA PHE A 71 -0.16 1.66 5.81
C PHE A 71 -1.12 2.15 6.89
N SER A 72 -0.54 2.45 8.04
CA SER A 72 -1.19 3.08 9.20
C SER A 72 -0.35 4.28 9.61
N ALA A 73 -0.99 5.33 10.11
CA ALA A 73 -0.36 6.55 10.59
C ALA A 73 -1.09 7.05 11.83
N ILE A 74 -0.37 7.47 12.88
CA ILE A 74 -0.98 7.86 14.17
C ILE A 74 -1.57 9.27 14.18
N ASP A 75 -1.27 10.08 13.17
CA ASP A 75 -1.71 11.46 13.06
C ASP A 75 -1.67 11.94 11.60
N LYS A 76 -2.23 13.13 11.34
CA LYS A 76 -2.30 13.72 9.99
C LYS A 76 -0.93 13.99 9.36
N ASN A 77 0.06 14.41 10.15
CA ASN A 77 1.41 14.69 9.65
C ASN A 77 2.11 13.40 9.26
N SER A 78 2.03 12.37 10.11
CA SER A 78 2.51 11.01 9.83
C SER A 78 1.84 10.41 8.59
N HIS A 79 0.54 10.67 8.41
CA HIS A 79 -0.21 10.23 7.24
C HIS A 79 0.32 10.89 5.95
N LEU A 80 0.47 12.22 5.94
CA LEU A 80 1.01 12.93 4.78
C LEU A 80 2.44 12.50 4.45
N LYS A 81 3.30 12.31 5.46
CA LYS A 81 4.66 11.80 5.26
C LYS A 81 4.67 10.40 4.65
N MET A 82 3.75 9.52 5.07
CA MET A 82 3.66 8.18 4.49
C MET A 82 3.23 8.23 3.02
N LEU A 83 2.22 9.05 2.70
CA LEU A 83 1.79 9.26 1.32
C LEU A 83 2.93 9.80 0.44
N GLN A 84 3.73 10.75 0.94
CA GLN A 84 4.90 11.27 0.21
C GLN A 84 5.92 10.17 -0.08
N LYS A 85 6.25 9.34 0.91
CA LYS A 85 7.20 8.22 0.71
C LYS A 85 6.68 7.19 -0.30
N ILE A 86 5.39 6.85 -0.21
CA ILE A 86 4.76 5.92 -1.15
C ILE A 86 4.75 6.51 -2.56
N ALA A 87 4.43 7.80 -2.71
CA ALA A 87 4.47 8.47 -4.01
C ALA A 87 5.88 8.45 -4.64
N LEU A 88 6.92 8.74 -3.85
CA LEU A 88 8.31 8.63 -4.30
C LEU A 88 8.69 7.21 -4.74
N LEU A 89 8.22 6.20 -3.99
CA LEU A 89 8.45 4.79 -4.34
C LEU A 89 7.77 4.43 -5.67
N ILE A 90 6.54 4.91 -5.89
CA ILE A 90 5.75 4.65 -7.10
C ILE A 90 6.35 5.34 -8.32
N ASP A 91 6.87 6.56 -8.16
CA ASP A 91 7.50 7.33 -9.24
C ASP A 91 8.86 6.74 -9.65
N ASN A 92 9.48 5.95 -8.78
CA ASN A 92 10.75 5.29 -9.05
C ASN A 92 10.55 3.97 -9.83
N ALA A 93 10.57 4.05 -11.16
CA ALA A 93 10.43 2.89 -12.05
C ALA A 93 11.47 1.77 -11.79
N THR A 94 12.71 2.14 -11.42
CA THR A 94 13.77 1.18 -11.09
C THR A 94 13.43 0.41 -9.82
N ALA A 95 12.96 1.11 -8.78
CA ALA A 95 12.52 0.50 -7.54
C ALA A 95 11.31 -0.42 -7.76
N LEU A 96 10.30 0.02 -8.49
CA LEU A 96 9.13 -0.82 -8.81
C LEU A 96 9.52 -2.08 -9.58
N LYS A 97 10.47 -1.98 -10.51
CA LYS A 97 10.99 -3.15 -11.22
C LYS A 97 11.70 -4.12 -10.27
N ALA A 98 12.51 -3.61 -9.35
CA ALA A 98 13.19 -4.43 -8.35
C ALA A 98 12.21 -5.10 -7.36
N ILE A 99 11.17 -4.38 -6.93
CA ILE A 99 10.09 -4.91 -6.09
C ILE A 99 9.37 -6.06 -6.80
N ARG A 100 9.00 -5.89 -8.07
CA ARG A 100 8.33 -6.94 -8.87
C ARG A 100 9.21 -8.17 -9.09
N ALA A 101 10.53 -7.97 -9.17
CA ALA A 101 11.47 -9.07 -9.37
C ALA A 101 11.84 -9.81 -8.08
N ALA A 102 11.54 -9.25 -6.91
CA ALA A 102 11.92 -9.83 -5.63
C ALA A 102 11.27 -11.20 -5.42
N GLN A 103 12.10 -12.22 -5.16
CA GLN A 103 11.68 -13.61 -4.92
C GLN A 103 11.78 -14.00 -3.43
N SER A 104 12.10 -13.05 -2.55
CA SER A 104 12.16 -13.25 -1.10
C SER A 104 11.84 -11.96 -0.36
N ASN A 105 11.48 -12.09 0.93
CA ASN A 105 11.20 -10.93 1.79
C ASN A 105 12.44 -10.04 1.96
N GLU A 106 13.63 -10.62 1.99
CA GLU A 106 14.90 -9.89 2.11
C GLU A 106 15.20 -9.09 0.85
N ALA A 107 14.99 -9.69 -0.34
CA ALA A 107 15.15 -9.00 -1.61
C ALA A 107 14.13 -7.86 -1.76
N LEU A 108 12.88 -8.10 -1.34
CA LEU A 108 11.82 -7.09 -1.35
C LEU A 108 12.16 -5.92 -0.42
N LEU A 109 12.61 -6.21 0.80
CA LEU A 109 13.03 -5.18 1.75
C LEU A 109 14.20 -4.35 1.21
N THR A 110 15.19 -5.01 0.60
CA THR A 110 16.34 -4.35 -0.04
C THR A 110 15.90 -3.42 -1.18
N ALA A 111 14.98 -3.88 -2.03
CA ALA A 111 14.46 -3.08 -3.14
C ALA A 111 13.72 -1.81 -2.65
N ILE A 112 12.96 -1.93 -1.56
CA ILE A 112 12.26 -0.80 -0.95
C ILE A 112 13.25 0.19 -0.32
N GLN A 113 14.17 -0.30 0.51
CA GLN A 113 15.14 0.55 1.21
C GLN A 113 16.06 1.32 0.26
N SER A 114 16.34 0.78 -0.93
CA SER A 114 17.16 1.47 -1.93
C SER A 114 16.43 2.62 -2.63
N ALA A 115 15.13 2.80 -2.36
CA ALA A 115 14.26 3.74 -3.07
C ALA A 115 13.78 4.94 -2.22
N ILE A 116 13.99 4.91 -0.90
CA ILE A 116 13.49 5.90 0.08
C ILE A 116 14.53 6.32 1.11
#